data_AF-A0A3N2MZY4-F1
#
_entry.id   AF-A0A3N2MZY4-F1
#
_cell.length_a   1.000
_cell.length_b   1.000
_cell.length_c   1.000
_cell.angle_alpha   90.00
_cell.angle_beta   90.00
_cell.angle_gamma   90.00
#
_symmetry.space_group_name_H-M   'P 1'
#
loop_
_entity.id
_entity.type
_entity.pdbx_description
1 polymer ?
#
loop_
_entity_poly.entity_id
_entity_poly.type
_entity_poly.pdbx_seq_one_letter_code
_entity_poly.pdbx_strand_id
1 'polypeptide(L)' 'MDIVIYAGLAIDIIGAILLMIWSMKYRNAFKSAERMPMVKEELKAEWLKKRAIGFGMIIAGTIITVIGCYI' A
#
# COMPACT_ATOMS: atom_id res chain seq x y z
N MET A 1 15.72 -3.57 20.61
CA MET A 1 16.64 -2.66 19.88
C MET A 1 15.85 -1.56 19.19
N ASP A 2 15.93 -0.31 19.64
CA ASP A 2 15.11 0.79 19.11
C ASP A 2 15.25 0.99 17.60
N ILE A 3 16.44 0.75 17.04
CA ILE A 3 16.72 0.88 15.60
C ILE A 3 15.81 -0.05 14.77
N VAL A 4 15.54 -1.27 15.25
CA VAL A 4 14.69 -2.25 14.56
C VAL A 4 13.23 -1.82 14.59
N ILE A 5 12.78 -1.27 15.73
CA ILE A 5 11.44 -0.72 15.91
C ILE A 5 11.24 0.48 14.97
N TYR A 6 12.18 1.42 14.93
CA TYR A 6 12.12 2.58 14.04
C TYR A 6 12.17 2.19 12.55
N ALA A 7 12.95 1.16 12.19
CA ALA A 7 13.00 0.66 10.82
C ALA A 7 11.65 0.06 10.39
N GLY A 8 11.01 -0.75 11.23
CA GLY A 8 9.68 -1.30 10.97
C GLY A 8 8.62 -0.20 10.83
N LEU A 9 8.65 0.79 11.71
CA LEU A 9 7.72 1.92 11.67
C LEU A 9 7.89 2.78 10.40
N ALA A 10 9.14 2.99 9.96
CA ALA A 10 9.42 3.70 8.71
C ALA A 10 8.85 2.96 7.49
N ILE A 11 8.95 1.63 7.46
CA ILE A 11 8.38 0.79 6.39
C ILE A 11 6.85 0.93 6.36
N ASP A 12 6.20 0.94 7.53
CA ASP A 12 4.74 1.10 7.63
C ASP A 12 4.30 2.47 7.10
N ILE A 13 5.00 3.54 7.47
CA ILE A 13 4.72 4.90 6.97
C ILE A 13 4.86 4.95 5.45
N ILE A 14 5.93 4.38 4.90
CA ILE A 14 6.15 4.35 3.44
C ILE A 14 5.04 3.56 2.74
N GLY A 15 4.65 2.40 3.29
CA GLY A 15 3.55 1.59 2.77
C GLY A 15 2.22 2.34 2.76
N ALA A 16 1.92 3.08 3.83
CA ALA A 16 0.72 3.90 3.95
C ALA A 16 0.71 5.05 2.94
N ILE A 17 1.83 5.77 2.77
CA ILE A 17 1.95 6.87 1.79
C ILE A 17 1.75 6.34 0.37
N LEU A 18 2.37 5.20 0.02
CA LEU A 18 2.21 4.60 -1.30
C LEU A 18 0.76 4.17 -1.57
N LEU A 19 0.08 3.58 -0.57
CA LEU A 19 -1.35 3.28 -0.66
C LEU A 19 -2.19 4.54 -0.89
N MET A 20 -1.90 5.62 -0.17
CA MET A 20 -2.62 6.88 -0.29
C MET A 20 -2.47 7.46 -1.71
N ILE A 21 -1.24 7.54 -2.23
CA ILE A 21 -0.96 8.04 -3.58
C ILE A 21 -1.66 7.18 -4.64
N TRP A 22 -1.53 5.85 -4.55
CA TRP A 22 -2.20 4.95 -5.49
C TRP A 22 -3.72 5.04 -5.38
N SER A 23 -4.28 5.17 -4.18
CA SER A 23 -5.73 5.34 -4.02
C SER A 23 -6.24 6.58 -4.73
N MET A 24 -5.53 7.71 -4.63
CA MET A 24 -5.89 8.95 -5.32
C MET A 24 -5.76 8.81 -6.84
N LYS A 25 -4.65 8.24 -7.31
CA LYS A 25 -4.41 8.01 -8.74
C LYS A 25 -5.50 7.14 -9.37
N TYR A 26 -5.79 6.00 -8.76
CA TYR A 26 -6.78 5.06 -9.28
C TYR A 26 -8.21 5.58 -9.09
N ARG A 27 -8.53 6.32 -8.02
CA ARG A 27 -9.83 6.99 -7.89
C ARG A 27 -10.11 7.93 -9.06
N ASN A 28 -9.12 8.74 -9.44
CA ASN A 28 -9.24 9.64 -10.60
C ASN A 28 -9.37 8.86 -11.91
N ALA A 29 -8.60 7.78 -12.05
CA ALA A 29 -8.67 6.92 -13.23
C ALA A 29 -10.01 6.19 -13.36
N PHE A 30 -10.60 5.70 -12.26
CA PHE A 30 -11.94 5.10 -12.25
C PHE A 30 -13.03 6.11 -12.59
N LYS A 31 -12.91 7.36 -12.10
CA LYS A 31 -13.84 8.43 -12.43
C LYS A 31 -13.80 8.78 -13.93
N SER A 32 -12.61 8.75 -14.54
CA SER A 32 -12.45 8.97 -15.98
C SER A 32 -12.93 7.78 -16.82
N ALA A 33 -12.66 6.55 -16.35
CA ALA A 33 -13.01 5.30 -17.03
C ALA A 33 -14.48 4.88 -16.85
N GLU A 34 -15.32 5.67 -16.18
CA GLU A 34 -16.73 5.34 -15.94
C GLU A 34 -17.53 5.14 -17.23
N ARG A 35 -17.11 5.78 -18.33
CA ARG A 35 -17.71 5.63 -19.67
C ARG A 35 -17.11 4.51 -20.53
N MET A 36 -16.08 3.80 -20.05
CA MET A 36 -15.35 2.78 -20.81
C MET A 36 -15.20 1.48 -19.98
N PRO A 37 -16.17 0.55 -20.07
CA PRO A 37 -16.23 -0.63 -19.19
C PRO A 37 -15.05 -1.61 -19.36
N MET A 38 -14.50 -1.78 -20.58
CA MET A 38 -13.30 -2.61 -20.79
C MET A 38 -12.09 -2.08 -20.01
N VAL A 39 -11.87 -0.77 -20.06
CA VAL A 39 -10.73 -0.10 -19.39
C VAL A 39 -10.89 -0.16 -17.86
N LYS A 40 -12.13 -0.20 -17.37
CA LYS A 40 -12.46 -0.24 -15.93
C LYS A 40 -12.04 -1.56 -15.26
N GLU A 41 -12.18 -2.70 -15.95
CA GLU A 41 -11.80 -4.00 -15.38
C GLU A 41 -10.28 -4.14 -15.24
N GLU A 42 -9.51 -3.73 -16.25
CA GLU A 42 -8.04 -3.73 -16.21
C GLU A 42 -7.51 -2.81 -15.10
N LEU A 43 -8.06 -1.59 -15.00
CA LEU A 43 -7.73 -0.65 -13.91
C LEU A 43 -8.04 -1.21 -12.52
N LYS A 44 -9.11 -1.99 -12.39
CA LYS A 44 -9.47 -2.68 -11.14
C LYS A 44 -8.47 -3.77 -10.78
N ALA A 45 -8.06 -4.59 -11.75
CA ALA A 45 -7.05 -5.61 -11.54
C ALA A 45 -5.69 -5.00 -11.15
N GLU A 46 -5.28 -3.92 -11.82
CA GLU A 46 -4.05 -3.21 -11.46
C GLU A 46 -4.12 -2.57 -10.07
N TRP A 47 -5.23 -1.90 -9.73
CA TRP A 47 -5.41 -1.30 -8.42
C TRP A 47 -5.32 -2.34 -7.31
N LEU A 48 -5.94 -3.52 -7.49
CA LEU A 48 -5.87 -4.63 -6.53
C LEU A 48 -4.42 -5.09 -6.32
N LYS A 49 -3.62 -5.22 -7.39
CA LYS A 49 -2.19 -5.57 -7.28
C LYS A 49 -1.41 -4.52 -6.50
N LYS A 50 -1.58 -3.24 -6.84
CA LYS A 50 -0.89 -2.12 -6.15
C LYS A 50 -1.32 -2.04 -4.69
N ARG A 51 -2.62 -2.18 -4.41
CA ARG A 51 -3.15 -2.23 -3.05
C ARG A 51 -2.56 -3.39 -2.25
N ALA A 52 -2.46 -4.59 -2.83
CA ALA A 52 -1.87 -5.74 -2.15
C ALA A 52 -0.40 -5.50 -1.78
N ILE A 53 0.39 -4.90 -2.68
CA ILE A 53 1.79 -4.52 -2.40
C ILE A 53 1.87 -3.51 -1.26
N GLY A 54 1.02 -2.48 -1.30
CA GLY A 54 0.92 -1.45 -0.27
C GLY A 54 0.62 -2.02 1.13
N PHE A 55 -0.41 -2.87 1.21
CA PHE A 55 -0.77 -3.56 2.45
C PHE A 55 0.31 -4.55 2.89
N GLY A 56 0.95 -5.24 1.96
CA GLY A 56 2.05 -6.16 2.24
C GLY A 56 3.22 -5.48 2.92
N MET A 57 3.59 -4.25 2.51
CA MET A 57 4.63 -3.48 3.18
C MET A 57 4.25 -3.12 4.61
N ILE A 58 2.99 -2.70 4.86
CA ILE A 58 2.52 -2.37 6.22
C ILE A 58 2.53 -3.62 7.11
N ILE A 59 2.11 -4.78 6.58
CA ILE A 59 2.15 -6.01 7.37
C ILE A 59 3.61 -6.38 7.70
N ALA A 60 4.52 -6.23 6.73
CA ALA A 60 5.93 -6.53 6.93
C ALA A 60 6.60 -5.58 7.95
N GLY A 61 6.35 -4.28 7.87
CA GLY A 61 6.91 -3.31 8.82
C GLY A 61 6.33 -3.50 10.23
N THR A 62 5.05 -3.84 10.36
CA THR A 62 4.46 -4.22 11.65
C THR A 62 5.12 -5.47 12.23
N ILE A 63 5.37 -6.52 11.44
CA ILE A 63 6.08 -7.73 11.90
C ILE A 63 7.49 -7.39 12.40
N ILE A 64 8.23 -6.56 11.64
CA ILE A 64 9.58 -6.12 12.03
C ILE A 64 9.55 -5.34 13.34
N THR A 65 8.58 -4.44 13.49
CA THR A 65 8.38 -3.64 14.70
C THR A 65 8.10 -4.54 15.91
N VAL A 66 7.22 -5.53 15.75
CA VAL A 66 6.89 -6.50 16.81
C VAL A 66 8.12 -7.32 17.19
N ILE A 67 8.89 -7.81 16.22
CA ILE A 67 10.16 -8.53 16.48
C ILE A 67 11.15 -7.64 17.24
N GLY A 68 11.25 -6.37 16.86
CA GLY A 68 12.11 -5.39 17.54
C GLY A 68 11.73 -5.08 19.00
N CYS A 69 10.50 -5.40 19.42
CA CYS A 69 10.09 -5.35 20.83
C CYS A 69 10.53 -6.59 21.63
N TYR A 70 10.75 -7.73 20.98
CA TYR A 70 11.18 -8.97 21.64
C TYR A 70 12.71 -9.16 21.67
N ILE A 71 13.45 -8.42 20.85
CA ILE A 71 14.92 -8.42 20.74
C ILE A 71 15.48 -7.12 21.28
#